data_AF-A0A7Y7QJ14-F1
#
_entry.id   AF-A0A7Y7QJ14-F1
#
_cell.length_a   1.000
_cell.length_b   1.000
_cell.length_c   1.000
_cell.angle_alpha   90.00
_cell.angle_beta   90.00
_cell.angle_gamma   90.00
#
_symmetry.space_group_name_H-M   'P 1'
#
loop_
_entity.id
_entity.type
_entity.pdbx_description
1 polymer ?
#
loop_
_entity_poly.entity_id
_entity_poly.type
_entity_poly.pdbx_seq_one_letter_code
_entity_poly.pdbx_strand_id
1 'polypeptide(L)'
;MDETLNDISIDEMGNVDLSGVDFSAYENMDFSTTGLDTTMMMDPSIAATLGVAGTIINILSIILYISGAYGLYLINKKLGEKHAWLSFVPILQIYNYFTASQKSFVKYLLIPFIVMILGIILGIILGGIISGVVTPILGVLVMIASYVYFFVMWIKVLHAISLRTGNGVWTTVGFIFVSFIMFPIVGIKMKDKSNDEAFSTENNPPVLTNKSENEIEL
;
A
#
# COMPACT_ATOMS: atom_id res chain seq x y z
N MET A 1 -46.42 27.25 16.57
CA MET A 1 -46.43 28.08 15.35
C MET A 1 -45.79 29.37 15.81
N ASP A 2 -44.46 29.46 15.67
CA ASP A 2 -43.66 30.49 16.32
C ASP A 2 -43.74 31.80 15.52
N GLU A 3 -44.31 32.83 16.15
CA GLU A 3 -44.42 34.21 15.64
C GLU A 3 -43.13 35.03 15.82
N THR A 4 -42.01 34.44 16.25
CA THR A 4 -40.81 35.16 16.70
C THR A 4 -39.81 35.55 15.60
N LEU A 5 -40.13 35.35 14.31
CA LEU A 5 -39.19 35.60 13.20
C LEU A 5 -39.51 36.83 12.33
N ASN A 6 -40.52 37.62 12.67
CA ASN A 6 -40.98 38.71 11.79
C ASN A 6 -40.29 40.07 11.97
N ASP A 7 -39.37 40.25 12.92
CA ASP A 7 -38.82 41.58 13.26
C ASP A 7 -37.35 41.79 12.84
N ILE A 8 -36.87 41.11 11.79
CA ILE A 8 -35.56 41.42 11.20
C ILE A 8 -35.75 42.48 10.11
N SER A 9 -35.59 43.75 10.48
CA SER A 9 -35.55 44.86 9.52
C SER A 9 -34.11 45.20 9.14
N ILE A 10 -33.86 45.32 7.83
CA ILE A 10 -32.59 45.78 7.27
C ILE A 10 -32.79 47.24 6.85
N ASP A 11 -31.95 48.14 7.34
CA ASP A 11 -32.02 49.55 6.96
C ASP A 11 -31.53 49.78 5.51
N GLU A 12 -31.81 50.95 4.92
CA GLU A 12 -31.41 51.28 3.54
C GLU A 12 -29.88 51.31 3.33
N MET A 13 -29.09 51.25 4.41
CA MET A 13 -27.63 51.16 4.37
C MET A 13 -27.12 49.73 4.54
N GLY A 14 -28.01 48.74 4.66
CA GLY A 14 -27.67 47.33 4.81
C GLY A 14 -27.25 46.92 6.23
N ASN A 15 -27.47 47.79 7.23
CA ASN A 15 -27.24 47.43 8.62
C ASN A 15 -28.44 46.64 9.14
N VAL A 16 -28.13 45.55 9.85
CA VAL A 16 -29.13 44.71 10.49
C VAL A 16 -29.36 45.25 11.91
N ASP A 17 -30.57 45.74 12.18
CA ASP A 17 -30.95 46.13 13.53
C ASP A 17 -31.37 44.90 14.32
N LEU A 18 -30.55 44.55 15.32
CA LEU A 18 -30.77 43.40 16.21
C LEU A 18 -31.27 43.83 17.60
N SER A 19 -31.62 45.11 17.78
CA SER A 19 -32.02 45.64 19.09
C SER A 19 -33.31 45.05 19.65
N GLY A 20 -34.15 44.43 18.80
CA GLY A 20 -35.37 43.71 19.18
C GLY A 20 -35.22 42.20 19.37
N VAL A 21 -34.03 41.63 19.12
CA VAL A 21 -33.82 40.18 19.25
C VAL A 21 -33.56 39.84 20.71
N ASP A 22 -34.51 39.17 21.34
CA ASP A 22 -34.39 38.70 22.72
C ASP A 22 -33.44 37.48 22.80
N PHE A 23 -32.18 37.75 23.10
CA PHE A 23 -31.14 36.71 23.28
C PHE A 23 -31.25 35.97 24.62
N SER A 24 -32.13 36.40 25.55
CA SER A 24 -32.25 35.76 26.86
C SER A 24 -32.80 34.33 26.79
N ALA A 25 -33.52 33.99 25.70
CA ALA A 25 -33.98 32.63 25.42
C ALA A 25 -32.83 31.67 25.04
N TYR A 26 -31.69 32.20 24.57
CA TYR A 26 -30.52 31.42 24.17
C TYR A 26 -29.44 31.35 25.26
N GLU A 27 -29.48 32.24 26.26
CA GLU A 27 -28.52 32.27 27.36
C GLU A 27 -28.68 31.10 28.34
N ASN A 28 -29.83 30.41 28.32
CA ASN A 28 -30.12 29.22 29.13
C ASN A 28 -30.10 27.89 28.35
N MET A 29 -29.71 27.90 27.06
CA MET A 29 -29.43 26.66 26.35
C MET A 29 -28.05 26.14 26.79
N ASP A 30 -28.06 25.46 27.94
CA ASP A 30 -26.92 24.76 28.49
C ASP A 30 -26.42 23.73 27.45
N PHE A 31 -25.39 24.12 26.69
CA PHE A 31 -24.76 23.32 25.63
C PHE A 31 -24.05 22.06 26.18
N SER A 32 -24.29 21.71 27.44
CA SER A 32 -23.61 20.63 28.16
C SER A 32 -24.29 19.26 28.06
N THR A 33 -25.51 19.13 27.53
CA THR A 33 -26.26 17.85 27.57
C THR A 33 -26.51 17.15 26.23
N THR A 34 -26.04 17.69 25.11
CA THR A 34 -25.84 16.88 23.87
C THR A 34 -24.40 16.42 23.70
N GLY A 35 -23.56 16.66 24.73
CA GLY A 35 -22.35 15.91 24.97
C GLY A 35 -22.73 14.44 25.06
N LEU A 36 -22.57 13.76 23.93
CA LEU A 36 -22.55 12.32 23.80
C LEU A 36 -21.59 11.83 24.90
N ASP A 37 -22.15 11.46 26.05
CA ASP A 37 -21.45 10.91 27.20
C ASP A 37 -21.04 9.46 26.87
N THR A 38 -20.43 9.30 25.70
CA THR A 38 -19.72 8.14 25.17
C THR A 38 -18.41 7.91 25.90
N THR A 39 -18.24 8.48 27.08
CA THR A 39 -17.40 7.86 28.10
C THR A 39 -18.15 6.67 28.69
N MET A 40 -18.56 5.72 27.84
CA MET A 40 -18.79 4.36 28.32
C MET A 40 -17.45 3.95 28.93
N MET A 41 -17.36 4.03 30.26
CA MET A 41 -16.18 3.62 31.01
C MET A 41 -15.95 2.16 30.68
N MET A 42 -15.08 1.91 29.70
CA MET A 42 -14.69 0.57 29.30
C MET A 42 -14.14 -0.09 30.56
N ASP A 43 -14.76 -1.19 30.98
CA ASP A 43 -14.36 -1.92 32.16
C ASP A 43 -12.82 -2.14 32.12
N PRO A 44 -12.09 -1.82 33.19
CA PRO A 44 -10.63 -1.90 33.19
C PRO A 44 -10.09 -3.27 32.75
N SER A 45 -10.83 -4.35 32.99
CA SER A 45 -10.45 -5.70 32.54
C SER A 45 -10.57 -5.89 31.02
N ILE A 46 -11.58 -5.27 30.39
CA ILE A 46 -11.75 -5.26 28.93
C ILE A 46 -10.62 -4.45 28.29
N ALA A 47 -10.32 -3.27 28.84
CA ALA A 47 -9.21 -2.44 28.36
C ALA A 47 -7.87 -3.17 28.46
N ALA A 48 -7.60 -3.84 29.59
CA ALA A 48 -6.40 -4.66 29.78
C ALA A 48 -6.32 -5.83 28.78
N THR A 49 -7.44 -6.52 28.55
CA THR A 49 -7.50 -7.65 27.59
C THR A 49 -7.21 -7.19 26.16
N LEU A 50 -7.79 -6.06 25.73
CA LEU A 50 -7.52 -5.47 24.43
C LEU A 50 -6.05 -5.01 24.31
N GLY A 51 -5.46 -4.49 25.38
CA GLY A 51 -4.04 -4.13 25.43
C GLY A 51 -3.10 -5.33 25.24
N VAL A 52 -3.36 -6.44 25.94
CA VAL A 52 -2.58 -7.67 25.79
C VAL A 52 -2.76 -8.26 24.39
N ALA A 53 -3.99 -8.35 23.89
CA ALA A 53 -4.27 -8.86 22.55
C ALA A 53 -3.57 -8.02 21.47
N GLY A 54 -3.65 -6.69 21.58
CA GLY A 54 -2.96 -5.76 20.67
C GLY A 54 -1.44 -5.94 20.70
N THR A 55 -0.86 -6.16 21.88
CA THR A 55 0.58 -6.44 22.04
C THR A 55 0.98 -7.74 21.35
N ILE A 56 0.20 -8.82 21.53
CA ILE A 56 0.45 -10.12 20.87
C ILE A 56 0.38 -9.98 19.35
N ILE A 57 -0.63 -9.29 18.82
CA ILE A 57 -0.80 -9.05 17.39
C ILE A 57 0.39 -8.25 16.82
N ASN A 58 0.89 -7.27 17.59
CA ASN A 58 2.05 -6.48 17.18
C ASN A 58 3.35 -7.30 17.17
N ILE A 59 3.59 -8.11 18.21
CA ILE A 59 4.74 -9.03 18.23
C ILE A 59 4.68 -9.99 17.03
N LEU A 60 3.50 -10.55 16.76
CA LEU A 60 3.30 -11.44 15.62
C LEU A 60 3.56 -10.71 14.30
N SER A 61 3.06 -9.48 14.11
CA SER A 61 3.28 -8.71 12.89
C SER A 61 4.76 -8.41 12.64
N ILE A 62 5.54 -8.12 13.70
CA ILE A 62 7.00 -7.93 13.62
C ILE A 62 7.70 -9.22 13.19
N ILE A 63 7.33 -10.37 13.76
CA ILE A 63 7.92 -11.67 13.38
C ILE A 63 7.63 -11.99 11.91
N LEU A 64 6.38 -11.81 11.48
CA LEU A 64 5.97 -12.04 10.10
C LEU A 64 6.71 -11.11 9.13
N TYR A 65 6.88 -9.84 9.51
CA TYR A 65 7.66 -8.87 8.76
C TYR A 65 9.12 -9.30 8.59
N ILE A 66 9.80 -9.64 9.70
CA ILE A 66 11.21 -10.08 9.67
C ILE A 66 11.37 -11.32 8.80
N SER A 67 10.44 -12.28 8.89
CA SER A 67 10.46 -13.49 8.08
C SER A 67 10.33 -13.18 6.58
N GLY A 68 9.36 -12.34 6.19
CA GLY A 68 9.20 -11.90 4.81
C GLY A 68 10.40 -11.12 4.28
N ALA A 69 10.92 -10.18 5.07
CA ALA A 69 12.11 -9.40 4.73
C ALA A 69 13.35 -10.28 4.55
N TYR A 70 13.58 -11.23 5.46
CA TYR A 70 14.68 -12.18 5.39
C TYR A 70 14.60 -13.08 4.16
N GLY A 71 13.41 -13.63 3.85
CA GLY A 71 13.21 -14.42 2.66
C GLY A 71 13.47 -13.64 1.36
N LEU A 72 12.98 -12.40 1.28
CA LEU A 72 13.25 -11.53 0.13
C LEU A 72 14.74 -11.14 0.03
N TYR A 73 15.41 -10.91 1.16
CA TYR A 73 16.86 -10.70 1.23
C TYR A 73 17.62 -11.90 0.64
N LEU A 74 17.30 -13.13 1.05
CA LEU A 74 17.93 -14.33 0.52
C LEU A 74 17.74 -14.46 -0.99
N ILE A 75 16.52 -14.23 -1.49
CA ILE A 75 16.23 -14.26 -2.92
C ILE A 75 17.09 -13.23 -3.66
N ASN A 76 17.07 -11.95 -3.24
CA ASN A 76 17.84 -10.90 -3.90
C ASN A 76 19.35 -11.14 -3.83
N LYS A 77 19.86 -11.64 -2.70
CA LYS A 77 21.27 -12.00 -2.54
C LYS A 77 21.67 -13.10 -3.54
N LYS A 78 20.84 -14.14 -3.67
CA LYS A 78 21.07 -15.25 -4.62
C LYS A 78 20.89 -14.85 -6.08
N LEU A 79 20.12 -13.80 -6.34
CA LEU A 79 20.00 -13.18 -7.67
C LEU A 79 21.16 -12.22 -7.99
N GLY A 80 22.09 -11.99 -7.06
CA GLY A 80 23.25 -11.11 -7.26
C GLY A 80 22.93 -9.61 -7.18
N GLU A 81 21.81 -9.24 -6.58
CA GLU A 81 21.36 -7.85 -6.51
C GLU A 81 22.16 -7.06 -5.46
N LYS A 82 22.79 -5.95 -5.86
CA LYS A 82 23.71 -5.15 -5.02
C LYS A 82 23.09 -4.65 -3.71
N HIS A 83 21.78 -4.41 -3.72
CA HIS A 83 21.05 -3.78 -2.63
C HIS A 83 20.08 -4.73 -1.92
N ALA A 84 20.39 -6.04 -1.86
CA ALA A 84 19.54 -7.04 -1.21
C ALA A 84 19.14 -6.68 0.24
N TRP A 85 19.99 -5.95 0.97
CA TRP A 85 19.72 -5.50 2.35
C TRP A 85 18.53 -4.53 2.47
N LEU A 86 18.12 -3.86 1.38
CA LEU A 86 16.95 -2.98 1.37
C LEU A 86 15.63 -3.70 1.68
N SER A 87 15.62 -5.03 1.70
CA SER A 87 14.44 -5.83 2.08
C SER A 87 14.00 -5.59 3.52
N PHE A 88 14.88 -5.09 4.40
CA PHE A 88 14.59 -4.78 5.81
C PHE A 88 14.08 -3.35 6.03
N VAL A 89 13.91 -2.55 4.97
CA VAL A 89 13.36 -1.19 5.07
C VAL A 89 11.99 -1.20 4.39
N PRO A 90 10.86 -1.04 5.10
CA PRO A 90 9.51 -1.27 4.55
C PRO A 90 9.23 -0.55 3.22
N ILE A 91 9.63 0.71 3.11
CA ILE A 91 9.42 1.54 1.90
C ILE A 91 10.31 1.04 0.75
N LEU A 92 11.56 0.69 1.04
CA LEU A 92 12.54 0.23 0.04
C LEU A 92 12.40 -1.27 -0.28
N GLN A 93 11.63 -2.02 0.51
CA GLN A 93 11.34 -3.42 0.25
C GLN A 93 10.63 -3.60 -1.10
N ILE A 94 9.77 -2.63 -1.47
CA ILE A 94 9.10 -2.57 -2.78
C ILE A 94 10.11 -2.57 -3.93
N TYR A 95 11.21 -1.80 -3.80
CA TYR A 95 12.28 -1.78 -4.79
C TYR A 95 12.88 -3.18 -4.97
N ASN A 96 13.14 -3.92 -3.90
CA ASN A 96 13.69 -5.28 -3.99
C ASN A 96 12.70 -6.30 -4.60
N TYR A 97 11.38 -6.10 -4.50
CA TYR A 97 10.42 -6.90 -5.26
C TYR A 97 10.52 -6.63 -6.78
N PHE A 98 10.65 -5.36 -7.16
CA PHE A 98 10.79 -4.97 -8.57
C PHE A 98 12.12 -5.42 -9.17
N THR A 99 13.21 -5.25 -8.43
CA THR A 99 14.54 -5.72 -8.80
C THR A 99 14.57 -7.23 -8.93
N ALA A 100 14.02 -7.98 -7.96
CA ALA A 100 13.89 -9.43 -8.06
C ALA A 100 13.03 -9.88 -9.26
N SER A 101 11.99 -9.14 -9.62
CA SER A 101 11.11 -9.46 -10.77
C SER A 101 11.63 -8.97 -12.14
N GLN A 102 12.74 -8.22 -12.19
CA GLN A 102 13.24 -7.54 -13.40
C GLN A 102 12.18 -6.66 -14.08
N LYS A 103 11.23 -6.12 -13.30
CA LYS A 103 10.21 -5.20 -13.81
C LYS A 103 10.63 -3.76 -13.56
N SER A 104 10.30 -2.88 -14.51
CA SER A 104 10.58 -1.45 -14.38
C SER A 104 9.83 -0.88 -13.17
N PHE A 105 10.58 -0.43 -12.17
CA PHE A 105 10.05 0.20 -10.96
C PHE A 105 9.08 1.34 -11.30
N VAL A 106 9.46 2.21 -12.25
CA VAL A 106 8.65 3.38 -12.62
C VAL A 106 7.31 2.95 -13.23
N LYS A 107 7.30 2.01 -14.18
CA LYS A 107 6.06 1.61 -14.85
C LYS A 107 5.07 0.96 -13.88
N TYR A 108 5.55 0.12 -12.98
CA TYR A 108 4.68 -0.67 -12.13
C TYR A 108 4.32 0.05 -10.82
N LEU A 109 5.18 0.92 -10.29
CA LEU A 109 4.85 1.71 -9.11
C LEU A 109 4.18 3.04 -9.45
N LEU A 110 4.64 3.78 -10.46
CA LEU A 110 4.15 5.15 -10.68
C LEU A 110 2.73 5.18 -11.28
N ILE A 111 2.42 4.26 -12.21
CA ILE A 111 1.12 4.16 -12.86
C ILE A 111 -0.05 3.97 -11.87
N PRO A 112 -0.06 2.99 -10.95
CA PRO A 112 -1.16 2.83 -10.00
C PRO A 112 -1.34 4.06 -9.10
N PHE A 113 -0.25 4.71 -8.69
CA PHE A 113 -0.31 5.94 -7.89
C PHE A 113 -0.95 7.09 -8.68
N ILE A 114 -0.57 7.27 -9.94
CA ILE A 114 -1.18 8.28 -10.82
C ILE A 114 -2.67 7.99 -11.02
N VAL A 115 -3.04 6.73 -11.31
CA VAL A 115 -4.44 6.33 -11.51
C VAL A 115 -5.25 6.60 -10.24
N MET A 116 -4.70 6.28 -9.06
CA MET A 116 -5.35 6.57 -7.77
C MET A 116 -5.55 8.07 -7.55
N ILE A 117 -4.51 8.89 -7.78
CA ILE A 117 -4.59 10.35 -7.64
C ILE A 117 -5.62 10.95 -8.61
N LEU A 118 -5.57 10.56 -9.89
CA LEU A 118 -6.54 11.00 -10.90
C LEU A 118 -7.97 10.60 -10.53
N GLY A 119 -8.13 9.39 -9.98
CA GLY A 119 -9.43 8.90 -9.50
C GLY A 119 -9.99 9.74 -8.36
N ILE A 120 -9.15 10.12 -7.39
CA ILE A 120 -9.55 10.98 -6.27
C ILE A 120 -9.91 12.39 -6.77
N ILE A 121 -9.06 12.99 -7.62
CA ILE A 121 -9.31 14.32 -8.19
C ILE A 121 -10.63 14.34 -8.97
N LEU A 122 -10.86 13.33 -9.81
CA LEU A 122 -12.09 13.21 -10.58
C LEU A 122 -13.31 13.06 -9.67
N GLY A 123 -13.20 12.27 -8.59
CA GLY A 123 -14.25 12.13 -7.59
C GLY A 123 -14.60 13.45 -6.90
N ILE A 124 -13.60 14.25 -6.53
CA ILE A 124 -13.81 15.57 -5.91
C ILE A 124 -14.47 16.54 -6.89
N ILE A 125 -13.98 16.63 -8.13
CA ILE A 125 -14.52 17.56 -9.14
C ILE A 125 -15.97 17.22 -9.46
N LEU A 126 -16.27 15.93 -9.74
CA LEU A 126 -17.63 15.50 -10.03
C LEU A 126 -18.55 15.67 -8.83
N GLY A 127 -18.04 15.44 -7.62
CA GLY A 127 -18.79 15.60 -6.38
C GLY A 127 -19.11 17.02 -5.97
N GLY A 128 -18.22 17.98 -6.27
CA GLY A 128 -18.46 19.39 -6.00
C GLY A 128 -19.48 20.02 -6.95
N ILE A 129 -19.60 19.50 -8.17
CA ILE A 129 -20.50 20.04 -9.20
C ILE A 129 -21.90 19.40 -9.11
N ILE A 130 -21.98 18.12 -8.78
CA ILE A 130 -23.22 17.35 -8.78
C ILE A 130 -23.58 17.04 -7.33
N SER A 131 -24.36 17.92 -6.70
CA SER A 131 -24.94 17.69 -5.37
C SER A 131 -25.98 16.58 -5.45
N GLY A 132 -25.55 15.32 -5.33
CA GLY A 132 -26.46 14.17 -5.41
C GLY A 132 -25.79 12.84 -5.11
N VAL A 133 -26.58 11.90 -4.61
CA VAL A 133 -26.24 10.54 -4.14
C VAL A 133 -25.39 9.69 -5.12
N VAL A 134 -25.25 10.12 -6.39
CA VAL A 134 -24.44 9.46 -7.43
C VAL A 134 -22.93 9.56 -7.15
N THR A 135 -22.49 10.63 -6.49
CA THR A 135 -21.07 10.92 -6.21
C THR A 135 -20.35 9.84 -5.36
N PRO A 136 -20.89 9.39 -4.21
CA PRO A 136 -20.21 8.38 -3.40
C PRO A 136 -20.08 7.03 -4.12
N ILE A 137 -21.06 6.65 -4.94
CA ILE A 137 -21.03 5.38 -5.68
C ILE A 137 -19.88 5.38 -6.70
N LEU A 138 -19.74 6.46 -7.47
CA LEU A 138 -18.66 6.58 -8.46
C LEU A 138 -17.27 6.57 -7.79
N GLY A 139 -17.11 7.27 -6.67
CA GLY A 139 -15.86 7.25 -5.89
C GLY A 139 -15.49 5.84 -5.41
N VAL A 140 -16.46 5.09 -4.88
CA VAL A 140 -16.26 3.69 -4.47
C VAL A 140 -15.87 2.81 -5.65
N LEU A 141 -16.51 2.95 -6.82
CA LEU A 141 -16.16 2.17 -8.01
C LEU A 141 -14.73 2.43 -8.48
N VAL A 142 -14.28 3.70 -8.48
CA VAL A 142 -12.91 4.06 -8.85
C VAL A 142 -11.89 3.52 -7.85
N MET A 143 -12.20 3.55 -6.55
CA MET A 143 -11.37 2.93 -5.52
C MET A 143 -11.24 1.41 -5.73
N ILE A 144 -12.36 0.72 -5.98
CA ILE A 144 -12.36 -0.73 -6.25
C ILE A 144 -11.53 -1.04 -7.49
N ALA A 145 -11.73 -0.30 -8.59
CA ALA A 145 -10.97 -0.50 -9.82
C ALA A 145 -9.46 -0.30 -9.62
N SER A 146 -9.09 0.74 -8.86
CA SER A 146 -7.69 1.03 -8.53
C SER A 146 -7.07 -0.08 -7.67
N TYR A 147 -7.81 -0.58 -6.68
CA TYR A 147 -7.38 -1.69 -5.83
C TYR A 147 -7.19 -2.99 -6.63
N VAL A 148 -8.16 -3.34 -7.49
CA VAL A 148 -8.07 -4.52 -8.37
C VAL A 148 -6.86 -4.42 -9.29
N TYR A 149 -6.64 -3.25 -9.89
CA TYR A 149 -5.46 -3.01 -10.74
C TYR A 149 -4.15 -3.20 -9.97
N PHE A 150 -4.04 -2.61 -8.78
CA PHE A 150 -2.88 -2.78 -7.90
C PHE A 150 -2.65 -4.25 -7.56
N PHE A 151 -3.72 -4.99 -7.22
CA PHE A 151 -3.64 -6.40 -6.87
C PHE A 151 -3.17 -7.26 -8.06
N VAL A 152 -3.73 -7.07 -9.26
CA VAL A 152 -3.32 -7.80 -10.48
C VAL A 152 -1.85 -7.55 -10.81
N MET A 153 -1.40 -6.31 -10.66
CA MET A 153 -0.02 -5.94 -10.86
C MET A 153 0.91 -6.59 -9.83
N TRP A 154 0.50 -6.63 -8.56
CA TRP A 154 1.22 -7.31 -7.50
C TRP A 154 1.41 -8.81 -7.79
N ILE A 155 0.35 -9.48 -8.26
CA ILE A 155 0.42 -10.88 -8.71
C ILE A 155 1.46 -11.05 -9.83
N LYS A 156 1.49 -10.14 -10.81
CA LYS A 156 2.46 -10.21 -11.92
C LYS A 156 3.91 -10.07 -11.43
N VAL A 157 4.16 -9.21 -10.43
CA VAL A 157 5.48 -9.06 -9.81
C VAL A 157 5.88 -10.34 -9.09
N LEU A 158 5.00 -10.88 -8.23
CA LEU A 158 5.24 -12.13 -7.51
C LEU A 158 5.43 -13.32 -8.45
N HIS A 159 4.67 -13.38 -9.54
CA HIS A 159 4.80 -14.41 -10.54
C HIS A 159 6.15 -14.35 -11.26
N ALA A 160 6.60 -13.15 -11.63
CA ALA A 160 7.91 -12.95 -12.23
C ALA A 160 9.04 -13.38 -11.28
N ILE A 161 8.94 -13.09 -9.97
CA ILE A 161 9.89 -13.60 -8.97
C ILE A 161 9.85 -15.14 -8.94
N SER A 162 8.65 -15.74 -8.87
CA SER A 162 8.47 -17.19 -8.88
C SER A 162 9.18 -17.84 -10.07
N LEU A 163 8.94 -17.33 -11.29
CA LEU A 163 9.58 -17.83 -12.50
C LEU A 163 11.11 -17.68 -12.46
N ARG A 164 11.62 -16.53 -12.01
CA ARG A 164 13.06 -16.26 -11.93
C ARG A 164 13.77 -17.14 -10.89
N THR A 165 13.05 -17.55 -9.84
CA THR A 165 13.54 -18.50 -8.83
C THR A 165 13.39 -19.96 -9.24
N GLY A 166 12.92 -20.25 -10.47
CA GLY A 166 12.72 -21.61 -10.97
C GLY A 166 11.47 -22.30 -10.42
N ASN A 167 10.55 -21.55 -9.82
CA ASN A 167 9.34 -22.09 -9.19
C ASN A 167 8.08 -21.80 -10.03
N GLY A 168 7.14 -22.75 -10.04
CA GLY A 168 5.88 -22.65 -10.78
C GLY A 168 4.79 -21.79 -10.12
N VAL A 169 3.60 -21.77 -10.73
CA VAL A 169 2.43 -20.97 -10.30
C VAL A 169 2.05 -21.17 -8.83
N TRP A 170 2.20 -22.38 -8.29
CA TRP A 170 1.92 -22.68 -6.88
C TRP A 170 2.73 -21.85 -5.90
N THR A 171 3.96 -21.47 -6.27
CA THR A 171 4.78 -20.60 -5.43
C THR A 171 4.27 -19.16 -5.46
N THR A 172 3.74 -18.71 -6.59
CA THR A 172 3.04 -17.42 -6.69
C THR A 172 1.81 -17.38 -5.78
N VAL A 173 0.98 -18.42 -5.81
CA VAL A 173 -0.17 -18.57 -4.91
C VAL A 173 0.28 -18.55 -3.45
N GLY A 174 1.35 -19.28 -3.13
CA GLY A 174 1.97 -19.27 -1.82
C GLY A 174 2.44 -17.87 -1.38
N PHE A 175 3.04 -17.08 -2.27
CA PHE A 175 3.43 -15.69 -1.96
C PHE A 175 2.23 -14.78 -1.66
N ILE A 176 1.06 -15.04 -2.25
CA ILE A 176 -0.14 -14.22 -2.03
C ILE A 176 -0.76 -14.51 -0.65
N PHE A 177 -0.92 -15.80 -0.30
CA PHE A 177 -1.62 -16.18 0.92
C PHE A 177 -0.71 -16.31 2.15
N VAL A 178 0.55 -16.71 1.95
CA VAL A 178 1.47 -17.08 3.03
C VAL A 178 2.89 -16.58 2.73
N SER A 179 2.99 -15.29 2.37
CA SER A 179 4.25 -14.63 1.96
C SER A 179 5.40 -14.86 2.95
N PHE A 180 5.13 -14.68 4.25
CA PHE A 180 6.12 -14.77 5.31
C PHE A 180 6.76 -16.15 5.47
N ILE A 181 6.11 -17.24 5.03
CA ILE A 181 6.69 -18.60 5.01
C ILE A 181 7.33 -18.88 3.65
N MET A 182 6.64 -18.50 2.58
CA MET A 182 7.05 -18.84 1.23
C MET A 182 8.33 -18.13 0.79
N PHE A 183 8.54 -16.86 1.15
CA PHE A 183 9.77 -16.14 0.82
C PHE A 183 11.03 -16.81 1.41
N PRO A 184 11.07 -17.15 2.72
CA PRO A 184 12.18 -17.93 3.28
C PRO A 184 12.37 -19.28 2.62
N ILE A 185 11.31 -20.05 2.40
CA ILE A 185 11.40 -21.39 1.79
C ILE A 185 12.03 -21.30 0.39
N VAL A 186 11.54 -20.38 -0.44
CA VAL A 186 12.08 -20.17 -1.80
C VAL A 186 13.51 -19.67 -1.73
N GLY A 187 13.78 -18.68 -0.87
CA GLY A 187 15.13 -18.14 -0.69
C GLY A 187 16.14 -19.20 -0.25
N ILE A 188 15.76 -20.13 0.64
CA ILE A 188 16.62 -21.25 1.05
C ILE A 188 16.79 -22.27 -0.08
N LYS A 189 15.70 -22.64 -0.78
CA LYS A 189 15.69 -23.65 -1.85
C LYS A 189 16.45 -23.24 -3.12
N MET A 190 16.61 -21.95 -3.39
CA MET A 190 17.42 -21.49 -4.52
C MET A 190 18.85 -22.02 -4.36
N LYS A 191 19.29 -22.92 -5.25
CA LYS A 191 20.67 -23.42 -5.24
C LYS A 191 21.62 -22.25 -5.50
N ASP A 192 22.75 -22.18 -4.78
CA ASP A 192 23.74 -21.13 -4.97
C ASP A 192 24.38 -21.28 -6.36
N LYS A 193 23.84 -20.58 -7.35
CA LYS A 193 24.37 -20.57 -8.73
C LYS A 193 25.85 -20.20 -8.79
N SER A 194 26.34 -19.41 -7.83
CA SER A 194 27.73 -18.96 -7.78
C SER A 194 28.73 -20.10 -7.60
N ASN A 195 28.37 -21.19 -6.92
CA ASN A 195 29.32 -22.29 -6.69
C ASN A 195 29.41 -23.24 -7.90
N ASP A 196 28.29 -23.44 -8.61
CA ASP A 196 28.26 -24.29 -9.80
C ASP A 196 28.95 -23.60 -11.00
N GLU A 197 28.82 -22.27 -11.15
CA GLU A 197 29.49 -21.52 -12.22
C GLU A 197 31.00 -21.38 -11.96
N ALA A 198 31.44 -21.12 -10.72
CA ALA A 198 32.87 -21.11 -10.38
C ALA A 198 33.54 -22.48 -10.61
N PHE A 199 32.85 -23.58 -10.25
CA PHE A 199 33.37 -24.94 -10.43
C PHE A 199 33.38 -25.39 -11.90
N SER A 200 32.47 -24.88 -12.73
CA SER A 200 32.45 -25.18 -14.17
C SER A 200 33.46 -24.36 -14.96
N THR A 201 33.81 -23.14 -14.52
CA THR A 201 34.92 -22.37 -15.12
C THR A 201 36.30 -22.88 -14.73
N GLU A 202 36.45 -23.52 -13.56
CA GLU A 202 37.74 -24.10 -13.14
C GLU A 202 38.05 -25.40 -13.90
N ASN A 203 37.03 -26.19 -14.23
CA ASN A 203 37.20 -27.48 -14.92
C ASN A 203 37.10 -27.40 -16.45
N ASN A 204 36.65 -26.29 -17.02
CA ASN A 204 36.69 -26.05 -18.45
C ASN A 204 37.48 -24.75 -18.72
N PRO A 205 38.78 -24.84 -19.03
CA PRO A 205 39.53 -23.67 -19.45
C PRO A 205 38.81 -23.03 -20.65
N PRO A 206 38.80 -21.68 -20.74
CA PRO A 206 38.15 -20.99 -21.84
C PRO A 206 38.69 -21.56 -23.15
N VAL A 207 37.81 -22.23 -23.91
CA VAL A 207 38.12 -22.59 -25.30
C VAL A 207 38.33 -21.27 -26.00
N LEU A 208 39.60 -20.92 -26.22
CA LEU A 208 40.00 -19.82 -27.08
C LEU A 208 39.46 -20.15 -28.46
N THR A 209 38.21 -19.78 -28.72
CA THR A 209 37.67 -19.74 -30.07
C THR A 209 38.48 -18.67 -30.77
N ASN A 210 39.56 -19.11 -31.42
CA ASN A 210 40.29 -18.35 -32.42
C ASN A 210 39.26 -17.90 -33.45
N LYS A 211 38.74 -16.69 -33.25
CA LYS A 211 37.96 -15.97 -34.24
C LYS A 211 38.97 -15.55 -35.30
N SER A 212 39.35 -16.51 -36.15
CA SER A 212 40.19 -16.27 -37.31
C SER A 212 39.45 -15.27 -38.19
N GLU A 213 40.00 -14.05 -38.22
CA GLU A 213 40.28 -13.31 -39.45
C GLU A 213 39.71 -14.01 -40.70
N ASN A 214 38.52 -13.61 -41.12
CA ASN A 214 38.03 -13.79 -42.49
C ASN A 214 36.72 -13.02 -42.68
N GLU A 215 36.77 -11.70 -42.52
CA GLU A 215 35.83 -10.80 -43.19
C GLU A 215 36.60 -9.55 -43.64
N ILE A 216 37.52 -9.75 -44.57
CA ILE A 216 37.85 -8.77 -45.60
C ILE A 216 37.45 -9.46 -46.91
N GLU A 217 36.30 -9.10 -47.46
CA GLU A 217 35.99 -9.03 -48.90
C GLU A 217 34.47 -8.89 -49.11
N LEU A 218 34.03 -7.64 -49.30
CA LEU A 218 33.26 -7.10 -50.44
C LEU A 218 32.47 -5.83 -50.05
#